data_AF-A0A534MRB0-F1
#
_entry.id   AF-A0A534MRB0-F1
#
_cell.length_a   1.000
_cell.length_b   1.000
_cell.length_c   1.000
_cell.angle_alpha   90.00
_cell.angle_beta   90.00
_cell.angle_gamma   90.00
#
_symmetry.space_group_name_H-M   'P 1'
#
loop_
_entity.id
_entity.type
_entity.pdbx_description
1 polymer ?
#
loop_
_entity_poly.entity_id
_entity_poly.type
_entity_poly.pdbx_seq_one_letter_code
_entity_poly.pdbx_strand_id
1 'polypeptide(L)'
;MFEGALPEGDYGAGEVIVWDYGEFEVVGPAGEDAAASLSEGVMRIVLYGTKLRGEWTILKTKMGGGKRENWLLQKMQDEFAQADYDPESEPASALSGKVPQRRS
;
A
#
# COMPACT_ATOMS: atom_id res chain seq x y z
N MET A 1 0.58 -11.37 11.37
CA MET A 1 0.41 -11.41 9.90
C MET A 1 -0.53 -12.56 9.57
N PHE A 2 -1.39 -12.42 8.54
CA PHE A 2 -2.42 -13.41 8.19
C PHE A 2 -2.37 -13.74 6.69
N GLU A 3 -2.42 -15.03 6.36
CA GLU A 3 -2.64 -15.55 5.02
C GLU A 3 -3.69 -16.67 5.09
N GLY A 4 -4.68 -16.67 4.21
CA GLY A 4 -5.76 -17.64 4.26
C GLY A 4 -6.92 -17.31 3.33
N ALA A 5 -7.89 -18.20 3.25
CA ALA A 5 -9.12 -17.99 2.49
C ALA A 5 -10.20 -17.36 3.37
N LEU A 6 -10.75 -16.23 2.93
CA LEU A 6 -11.95 -15.66 3.55
C LEU A 6 -13.21 -16.30 2.93
N PRO A 7 -14.24 -16.65 3.74
CA PRO A 7 -15.46 -17.26 3.25
C PRO A 7 -16.13 -16.45 2.15
N GLU A 8 -16.76 -17.13 1.19
CA GLU A 8 -17.58 -16.47 0.18
C GLU A 8 -18.78 -15.78 0.84
N GLY A 9 -18.98 -14.50 0.54
CA GLY A 9 -20.07 -13.68 1.09
C GLY A 9 -19.62 -12.60 2.09
N ASP A 10 -18.39 -12.68 2.59
CA ASP A 10 -17.79 -11.63 3.41
C ASP A 10 -17.09 -10.56 2.56
N TYR A 11 -16.99 -9.33 3.09
CA TYR A 11 -16.18 -8.28 2.47
C TYR A 11 -14.70 -8.69 2.49
N GLY A 12 -14.13 -8.97 1.31
CA GLY A 12 -12.79 -9.54 1.16
C GLY A 12 -12.75 -11.04 0.86
N ALA A 13 -13.89 -11.66 0.56
CA ALA A 13 -13.96 -13.05 0.10
C ALA A 13 -12.93 -13.35 -1.01
N GLY A 14 -12.09 -14.37 -0.78
CA GLY A 14 -10.97 -14.70 -1.66
C GLY A 14 -9.74 -15.19 -0.90
N GLU A 15 -8.71 -15.56 -1.64
CA GLU A 15 -7.41 -15.90 -1.07
C GLU A 15 -6.68 -14.60 -0.70
N VAL A 16 -6.32 -14.47 0.57
CA VAL A 16 -5.60 -13.33 1.12
C VAL A 16 -4.14 -13.75 1.36
N ILE A 17 -3.21 -12.94 0.85
CA ILE A 17 -1.77 -13.11 1.05
C ILE A 17 -1.15 -11.85 1.65
N VAL A 18 0.01 -12.01 2.28
CA VAL A 18 0.88 -10.88 2.62
C VAL A 18 1.77 -10.60 1.41
N TRP A 19 1.30 -9.71 0.53
CA TRP A 19 2.03 -9.38 -0.71
C TRP A 19 3.33 -8.62 -0.44
N ASP A 20 3.35 -7.77 0.58
CA ASP A 20 4.54 -7.08 1.05
C ASP A 20 4.46 -6.86 2.58
N TYR A 21 5.61 -6.72 3.22
CA TYR A 21 5.73 -6.36 4.63
C TYR A 21 7.06 -5.67 4.88
N GLY A 22 7.10 -4.84 5.91
CA GLY A 22 8.29 -4.12 6.34
C GLY A 22 7.93 -3.04 7.36
N GLU A 23 8.94 -2.24 7.68
CA GLU A 23 8.76 -1.06 8.52
C GLU A 23 8.47 0.17 7.66
N PHE A 24 7.93 1.22 8.28
CA PHE A 24 7.81 2.52 7.64
C PHE A 24 8.14 3.63 8.63
N GLU A 25 8.63 4.74 8.11
CA GLU A 25 8.87 5.97 8.86
C GLU A 25 8.02 7.08 8.28
N VAL A 26 7.39 7.88 9.14
CA VAL A 26 6.70 9.10 8.71
C VAL A 26 7.74 10.20 8.56
N VAL A 27 7.73 10.84 7.40
CA VAL A 27 8.66 11.93 7.08
C VAL A 27 7.87 13.18 6.72
N GLY A 28 8.42 14.36 7.02
CA GLY A 28 7.84 15.63 6.58
C GLY A 28 7.40 16.57 7.71
N PRO A 29 6.60 17.60 7.38
CA PRO A 29 6.40 18.76 8.24
C PRO A 29 5.59 18.49 9.52
N ALA A 30 4.76 17.43 9.52
CA ALA A 30 4.03 16.98 10.70
C ALA A 30 4.90 16.12 11.65
N GLY A 31 6.19 15.92 11.33
CA GLY A 31 7.10 15.07 12.08
C GLY A 31 6.73 13.59 11.99
N GLU A 32 6.91 12.86 13.08
CA GLU A 32 6.62 11.42 13.18
C GLU A 32 5.13 11.11 13.44
N ASP A 33 4.26 12.12 13.47
CA ASP A 33 2.83 11.94 13.75
C ASP A 33 2.04 11.52 12.50
N ALA A 34 1.88 10.21 12.36
CA ALA A 34 1.08 9.59 11.29
C ALA A 34 -0.39 10.04 11.31
N ALA A 35 -0.99 10.17 12.49
CA ALA A 35 -2.41 10.46 12.62
C ALA A 35 -2.72 11.91 12.24
N ALA A 36 -1.87 12.85 12.65
CA ALA A 36 -1.94 14.24 12.21
C ALA A 36 -1.79 14.35 10.69
N SER A 37 -0.79 13.68 10.11
CA SER A 37 -0.55 13.69 8.65
C SER A 37 -1.74 13.18 7.85
N LEU A 38 -2.38 12.10 8.30
CA LEU A 38 -3.60 11.59 7.68
C LEU A 38 -4.79 12.54 7.87
N SER A 39 -4.92 13.21 9.01
CA SER A 39 -5.98 14.20 9.22
C SER A 39 -5.85 15.39 8.27
N GLU A 40 -4.61 15.85 8.03
CA GLU A 40 -4.28 16.90 7.07
C GLU A 40 -4.50 16.46 5.61
N GLY A 41 -4.57 15.16 5.36
CA GLY A 41 -4.80 14.57 4.04
C GLY A 41 -3.54 14.45 3.20
N VAL A 42 -2.35 14.63 3.77
CA VAL A 42 -1.07 14.41 3.11
C VAL A 42 -0.12 13.75 4.10
N MET A 43 0.31 12.53 3.81
CA MET A 43 1.28 11.80 4.62
C MET A 43 2.43 11.36 3.74
N ARG A 44 3.66 11.73 4.08
CA ARG A 44 4.86 11.22 3.41
C ARG A 44 5.49 10.16 4.29
N ILE A 45 5.93 9.07 3.67
CA ILE A 45 6.54 7.95 4.37
C ILE A 45 7.73 7.42 3.60
N VAL A 46 8.69 6.84 4.32
CA VAL A 46 9.70 5.95 3.75
C VAL A 46 9.27 4.52 4.07
N LEU A 47 9.13 3.69 3.04
CA LEU A 47 8.84 2.27 3.18
C LEU A 47 10.14 1.46 3.15
N TYR A 48 10.26 0.54 4.09
CA TYR A 48 11.33 -0.46 4.17
C TYR A 48 10.75 -1.85 3.93
N GLY A 49 9.95 -1.98 2.88
CA GLY A 49 9.28 -3.21 2.48
C GLY A 49 10.20 -4.18 1.76
N THR A 50 9.70 -5.41 1.59
CA THR A 50 10.35 -6.40 0.74
C THR A 50 10.30 -5.96 -0.71
N LYS A 51 9.14 -5.48 -1.17
CA LYS A 51 8.88 -5.03 -2.55
C LYS A 51 8.81 -3.51 -2.68
N LEU A 52 7.98 -2.86 -1.87
CA LEU A 52 7.85 -1.41 -1.89
C LEU A 52 8.93 -0.79 -1.01
N ARG A 53 9.77 0.04 -1.62
CA ARG A 53 10.88 0.72 -0.93
C ARG A 53 10.92 2.20 -1.24
N GLY A 54 11.62 2.94 -0.38
CA GLY A 54 11.88 4.36 -0.56
C GLY A 54 10.70 5.24 -0.19
N GLU A 55 10.69 6.46 -0.71
CA GLU A 55 9.74 7.51 -0.41
C GLU A 55 8.41 7.34 -1.17
N TRP A 56 7.33 7.54 -0.43
CA TRP A 56 5.95 7.51 -0.89
C TRP A 56 5.14 8.64 -0.26
N THR A 57 4.10 9.08 -0.96
CA THR A 57 3.12 10.05 -0.44
C THR A 57 1.70 9.48 -0.54
N ILE A 58 0.96 9.54 0.55
CA ILE A 58 -0.48 9.26 0.63
C ILE A 58 -1.23 10.60 0.60
N LEU A 59 -2.10 10.79 -0.40
CA LEU A 59 -2.79 12.04 -0.67
C LEU A 59 -4.31 11.84 -0.64
N LYS A 60 -5.01 12.65 0.17
CA LYS A 60 -6.46 12.74 0.16
C LYS A 60 -6.90 13.63 -0.98
N THR A 61 -7.66 13.06 -1.90
CA THR A 61 -8.20 13.78 -3.06
C THR A 61 -9.66 14.15 -2.82
N LYS A 62 -10.08 15.30 -3.36
CA LYS A 62 -11.49 15.71 -3.41
C LYS A 62 -12.17 15.31 -4.72
N MET A 63 -11.51 14.49 -5.55
CA MET A 63 -12.05 14.04 -6.83
C MET A 63 -13.09 12.94 -6.61
N GLY A 64 -14.16 12.96 -7.41
CA GLY A 64 -15.30 12.06 -7.28
C GLY A 64 -16.32 12.61 -6.28
N GLY A 65 -17.37 13.26 -6.78
CA GLY A 65 -18.42 13.94 -6.01
C GLY A 65 -19.34 13.04 -5.17
N GLY A 66 -18.80 12.01 -4.52
CA GLY A 66 -19.51 11.07 -3.64
C GLY A 66 -19.14 11.20 -2.16
N LYS A 67 -19.83 10.47 -1.30
CA LYS A 67 -19.62 10.43 0.17
C LYS A 67 -18.34 9.69 0.62
N ARG A 68 -17.53 9.14 -0.30
CA ARG A 68 -16.34 8.35 0.03
C ARG A 68 -15.07 9.19 -0.13
N GLU A 69 -14.17 9.06 0.82
CA GLU A 69 -12.85 9.67 0.77
C GLU A 69 -11.97 8.89 -0.21
N ASN A 70 -11.41 9.58 -1.20
CA ASN A 70 -10.53 8.98 -2.19
C ASN A 70 -9.08 9.30 -1.86
N TRP A 71 -8.27 8.26 -1.72
CA TRP A 71 -6.86 8.36 -1.37
C TRP A 71 -5.99 7.87 -2.52
N LEU A 72 -4.91 8.59 -2.79
CA LEU A 72 -3.91 8.22 -3.78
C LEU A 72 -2.60 7.88 -3.06
N LEU A 73 -2.00 6.75 -3.42
CA LEU A 73 -0.64 6.39 -3.03
C LEU A 73 0.29 6.71 -4.22
N GLN A 74 1.28 7.56 -4.00
CA GLN A 74 2.20 8.05 -5.04
C GLN A 74 3.64 7.69 -4.69
N LYS A 75 4.36 7.04 -5.61
CA LYS A 75 5.81 6.82 -5.51
C LYS A 75 6.54 8.13 -5.77
N MET A 76 7.50 8.47 -4.90
CA MET A 76 8.39 9.62 -5.10
C MET A 76 9.62 9.24 -5.93
N GLN A 77 10.20 10.21 -6.62
CA GLN A 77 11.44 10.01 -7.38
C GLN A 77 12.63 9.94 -6.42
N ASP A 78 13.14 8.74 -6.21
CA ASP A 78 14.31 8.44 -5.37
C ASP A 78 15.13 7.30 -6.00
N GLU A 79 16.10 6.75 -5.26
CA GLU A 79 16.95 5.66 -5.73
C GLU A 79 16.20 4.33 -5.99
N PHE A 80 14.99 4.16 -5.44
CA PHE A 80 14.16 2.96 -5.62
C PHE A 80 13.08 3.15 -6.70
N ALA A 81 12.95 4.36 -7.25
CA ALA A 81 11.95 4.67 -8.28
C ALA A 81 12.32 4.05 -9.62
N GLN A 82 11.37 3.28 -10.18
CA GLN A 82 11.48 2.62 -11.46
C GLN A 82 10.30 3.03 -12.33
N ALA A 83 10.57 3.62 -13.50
CA ALA A 83 9.54 4.19 -14.37
C ALA A 83 8.53 3.14 -14.89
N ASP A 84 9.03 1.94 -15.19
CA ASP A 84 8.25 0.84 -15.75
C ASP A 84 7.92 -0.25 -14.72
N TYR A 85 7.91 0.10 -13.43
CA TYR A 85 7.61 -0.86 -12.36
C TYR A 85 6.13 -1.24 -12.38
N ASP A 86 5.87 -2.52 -12.64
CA ASP A 86 4.56 -3.14 -12.53
C ASP A 86 4.49 -3.98 -11.25
N PRO A 87 3.74 -3.57 -10.21
CA PRO A 87 3.60 -4.36 -8.99
C PRO A 87 2.91 -5.72 -9.24
N GLU A 88 2.15 -5.88 -10.32
CA GLU A 88 1.54 -7.17 -10.66
C GLU A 88 2.56 -8.20 -11.18
N SER A 89 3.75 -7.77 -11.58
CA SER A 89 4.84 -8.66 -12.01
C SER A 89 5.45 -9.49 -10.88
N GLU A 90 5.20 -9.11 -9.61
CA GLU A 90 5.65 -9.82 -8.41
C GLU A 90 4.47 -10.38 -7.59
N PRO A 91 3.69 -11.36 -8.10
CA PRO A 91 2.41 -11.72 -7.50
C PRO A 91 2.52 -12.59 -6.23
N ALA A 92 3.70 -13.10 -5.93
CA ALA A 92 3.92 -14.04 -4.82
C ALA A 92 3.89 -13.36 -3.45
N SER A 93 3.44 -14.09 -2.42
CA SER A 93 3.55 -13.69 -1.02
C SER A 93 5.00 -13.43 -0.61
N ALA A 94 5.23 -12.35 0.14
CA ALA A 94 6.52 -12.04 0.74
C ALA A 94 6.85 -12.95 1.94
N LEU A 95 5.86 -13.65 2.53
CA LEU A 95 6.07 -14.57 3.65
C LEU A 95 6.26 -16.01 3.20
N SER A 96 5.39 -16.49 2.30
CA SER A 96 5.30 -17.91 1.95
C SER A 96 5.62 -18.20 0.48
N GLY A 97 5.80 -17.19 -0.36
CA GLY A 97 6.00 -17.35 -1.80
C GLY A 97 4.75 -17.81 -2.56
N LYS A 98 3.61 -17.98 -1.89
CA LYS A 98 2.35 -18.38 -2.53
C LYS A 98 1.85 -17.32 -3.50
N VAL A 99 1.48 -17.74 -4.71
CA VAL A 99 0.80 -16.88 -5.68
C VAL A 99 -0.71 -17.13 -5.57
N PRO A 100 -1.52 -16.10 -5.26
CA PRO A 100 -2.96 -16.27 -5.11
C PRO A 100 -3.59 -16.64 -6.46
N GLN A 101 -4.56 -17.55 -6.43
CA GLN A 101 -5.25 -17.98 -7.64
C GLN A 101 -6.18 -16.87 -8.15
N ARG A 102 -5.89 -16.28 -9.32
CA ARG A 102 -6.84 -15.38 -10.01
C ARG A 102 -8.08 -16.18 -10.42
N ARG A 103 -9.27 -15.74 -10.01
CA ARG A 103 -10.52 -16.29 -10.56
C ARG A 103 -10.64 -15.86 -12.02
N SER A 104 -10.77 -16.85 -12.91
CA SER A 104 -11.10 -16.70 -14.34
C SER A 104 -12.52 -16.20 -14.56
#